data_AF-A0A9W6W3H9-F1
#
_entry.id   AF-A0A9W6W3H9-F1
#
_cell.length_a   1.000
_cell.length_b   1.000
_cell.length_c   1.000
_cell.angle_alpha   90.00
_cell.angle_beta   90.00
_cell.angle_gamma   90.00
#
_symmetry.space_group_name_H-M   'P 1'
#
loop_
_entity.id
_entity.type
_entity.pdbx_description
1 polymer ?
#
loop_
_entity_poly.entity_id
_entity_poly.type
_entity_poly.pdbx_seq_one_letter_code
_entity_poly.pdbx_strand_id
1 'polypeptide(L)'
;MSDLGRVLRIDARRTAPFLAVPALALLGAVAAWHALLPGVAYWDDAVAALFASVRVLGPASAALAAWVALREHRLGYLRGLSARSPALGPLLDLTLLGVVSLCAYLVVAAIVVVKTLLHVEAGHPQVVGLLAGALTLLDYTVIGYLAGRAVPRLPTVAAAAAVTCLWGVARPGTWTYLLPPPGVEHIHPFAGLRTELLAGQALWSLGFGGLLVSGYLWTLTRRTRLALPLVAAAGLIALTTLWIHAQQRTPLAPRAFEYSCRQWPLTVCVHPALRSALPSLEAALTPLATRLSGTPGGFTRVEHRPDNDFPRPGHGVVYIHLTDLSPGYEHRAEQEIQISLLDARTCGNPAHAVGVRYTALVSAWLLDETPPRMTDAAAARAFGRWAEARRRHWLRLHYARYRSCTLRGLDFRTV
;
A
#
# COMPACT_ATOMS: atom_id res chain seq x y z
N MET A 1 -13.51 51.15 19.56
CA MET A 1 -13.66 49.88 18.80
C MET A 1 -12.49 49.77 17.82
N SER A 2 -11.54 48.84 17.90
CA SER A 2 -11.37 47.72 18.83
C SER A 2 -9.91 47.24 18.78
N ASP A 3 -9.10 47.60 19.78
CA ASP A 3 -7.86 46.88 20.08
C ASP A 3 -8.16 45.40 20.39
N LEU A 4 -9.35 45.12 20.95
CA LEU A 4 -9.89 43.77 21.09
C LEU A 4 -10.03 43.03 19.75
N GLY A 5 -10.40 43.74 18.68
CA GLY A 5 -10.50 43.18 17.33
C GLY A 5 -9.13 42.98 16.68
N ARG A 6 -8.14 43.79 17.06
CA ARG A 6 -6.74 43.62 16.64
C ARG A 6 -6.10 42.43 17.35
N VAL A 7 -6.36 42.28 18.65
CA VAL A 7 -5.91 41.15 19.49
C VAL A 7 -6.57 39.86 19.03
N LEU A 8 -7.90 39.79 18.89
CA LEU A 8 -8.61 38.60 18.36
C LEU A 8 -8.14 38.21 16.97
N ARG A 9 -7.69 39.16 16.14
CA ARG A 9 -7.18 38.91 14.79
C ARG A 9 -5.74 38.42 14.77
N ILE A 10 -4.93 38.83 15.75
CA ILE A 10 -3.58 38.29 16.00
C ILE A 10 -3.71 36.89 16.63
N ASP A 11 -4.68 36.68 17.52
CA ASP A 11 -4.94 35.41 18.17
C ASP A 11 -5.54 34.38 17.20
N ALA A 12 -6.46 34.78 16.32
CA ALA A 12 -6.99 33.95 15.23
C ALA A 12 -5.96 33.64 14.13
N ARG A 13 -4.81 34.33 14.11
CA ARG A 13 -3.66 34.00 13.25
C ARG A 13 -2.70 33.02 13.91
N ARG A 14 -2.61 33.01 15.24
CA ARG A 14 -1.78 32.07 16.01
C ARG A 14 -2.50 30.75 16.26
N THR A 15 -3.79 30.77 16.60
CA THR A 15 -4.59 29.55 16.92
C THR A 15 -4.83 28.64 15.72
N ALA A 16 -4.96 29.19 14.52
CA ALA A 16 -5.21 28.42 13.29
C ALA A 16 -4.11 27.36 13.01
N PRO A 17 -2.80 27.69 13.00
CA PRO A 17 -1.75 26.67 12.83
C PRO A 17 -1.68 25.69 14.00
N PHE A 18 -1.93 26.12 15.24
CA PHE A 18 -1.97 25.23 16.41
C PHE A 18 -3.05 24.15 16.31
N LEU A 19 -4.20 24.45 15.70
CA LEU A 19 -5.27 23.48 15.46
C LEU A 19 -5.08 22.70 14.16
N ALA A 20 -4.47 23.31 13.14
CA ALA A 20 -4.25 22.67 11.84
C ALA A 20 -3.27 21.49 11.92
N VAL A 21 -2.16 21.64 12.66
CA VAL A 21 -1.17 20.56 12.81
C VAL A 21 -1.78 19.27 13.38
N PRO A 22 -2.46 19.26 14.55
CA PRO A 22 -3.03 18.03 15.10
C PRO A 22 -4.17 17.48 14.24
N ALA A 23 -4.99 18.33 13.62
CA ALA A 23 -6.07 17.87 12.74
C ALA A 23 -5.52 17.18 11.47
N LEU A 24 -4.50 17.78 10.83
CA LEU A 24 -3.81 17.18 9.70
C LEU A 24 -3.10 15.89 10.12
N ALA A 25 -2.36 15.93 11.23
CA ALA A 25 -1.65 14.75 11.73
C ALA A 25 -2.60 13.58 12.03
N LEU A 26 -3.78 13.84 12.61
CA LEU A 26 -4.80 12.82 12.84
C LEU A 26 -5.32 12.23 11.52
N LEU A 27 -5.67 13.07 10.55
CA LEU A 27 -6.12 12.62 9.22
C LEU A 27 -5.06 11.78 8.52
N GLY A 28 -3.81 12.22 8.54
CA GLY A 28 -2.68 11.50 7.96
C GLY A 28 -2.39 10.18 8.70
N ALA A 29 -2.50 10.16 10.03
CA ALA A 29 -2.30 8.95 10.82
C ALA A 29 -3.38 7.90 10.56
N VAL A 30 -4.65 8.30 10.44
CA VAL A 30 -5.76 7.40 10.07
C VAL A 30 -5.54 6.84 8.66
N ALA A 31 -5.15 7.69 7.70
CA ALA A 31 -4.85 7.26 6.34
C ALA A 31 -3.66 6.29 6.28
N ALA A 32 -2.57 6.57 7.00
CA ALA A 32 -1.42 5.67 7.11
C ALA A 32 -1.82 4.35 7.78
N TRP A 33 -2.63 4.38 8.84
CA TRP A 33 -3.06 3.18 9.54
C TRP A 33 -3.85 2.22 8.65
N HIS A 34 -4.72 2.75 7.80
CA HIS A 34 -5.50 1.94 6.85
C HIS A 34 -4.66 1.38 5.69
N ALA A 35 -3.52 1.98 5.40
CA ALA A 35 -2.63 1.55 4.32
C ALA A 35 -1.55 0.56 4.77
N LEU A 36 -1.26 0.47 6.08
CA LEU A 36 -0.32 -0.50 6.61
C LEU A 36 -0.88 -1.91 6.49
N LEU A 37 -0.04 -2.84 6.03
CA LEU A 37 -0.41 -4.25 5.94
C LEU A 37 -0.60 -4.84 7.35
N PRO A 38 -1.74 -5.52 7.63
CA PRO A 38 -1.97 -6.14 8.92
C PRO A 38 -0.90 -7.21 9.22
N GLY A 39 -0.23 -7.07 10.36
CA GLY A 39 0.76 -8.03 10.86
C GLY A 39 2.09 -8.09 10.11
N VAL A 40 2.25 -7.36 9.00
CA VAL A 40 3.49 -7.33 8.24
C VAL A 40 4.27 -6.06 8.59
N ALA A 41 5.50 -6.19 9.05
CA ALA A 41 6.30 -5.05 9.49
C ALA A 41 7.64 -4.97 8.75
N TYR A 42 7.63 -4.22 7.64
CA TYR A 42 8.81 -3.93 6.83
C TYR A 42 8.82 -2.48 6.35
N TRP A 43 10.02 -1.99 6.06
CA TRP A 43 10.25 -0.58 5.75
C TRP A 43 9.56 -0.08 4.48
N ASP A 44 9.40 -0.94 3.47
CA ASP A 44 8.76 -0.51 2.23
C ASP A 44 7.23 -0.29 2.44
N ASP A 45 6.56 -1.09 3.28
CA ASP A 45 5.16 -0.84 3.70
C ASP A 45 5.01 0.49 4.44
N ALA A 46 5.96 0.80 5.33
CA ALA A 46 5.99 2.08 6.02
C ALA A 46 6.01 3.26 5.03
N VAL A 47 6.81 3.16 3.96
CA VAL A 47 6.86 4.18 2.90
C VAL A 47 5.53 4.25 2.13
N ALA A 48 4.93 3.10 1.79
CA ALA A 48 3.62 3.05 1.14
C ALA A 48 2.53 3.71 1.99
N ALA A 49 2.50 3.42 3.29
CA ALA A 49 1.61 4.04 4.25
C ALA A 49 1.81 5.56 4.37
N LEU A 50 3.07 6.04 4.32
CA LEU A 50 3.35 7.47 4.27
C LEU A 50 2.83 8.11 2.98
N PHE A 51 2.97 7.47 1.83
CA PHE A 51 2.38 8.00 0.60
C PHE A 51 0.86 8.01 0.62
N ALA A 52 0.22 6.99 1.20
CA ALA A 52 -1.23 7.01 1.44
C ALA A 52 -1.64 8.19 2.34
N SER A 53 -0.86 8.48 3.39
CA SER A 53 -1.10 9.66 4.24
C SER A 53 -1.01 10.96 3.45
N VAL A 54 -0.02 11.09 2.56
CA VAL A 54 0.16 12.27 1.69
C VAL A 54 -1.02 12.45 0.73
N ARG A 55 -1.64 11.37 0.25
CA ARG A 55 -2.84 11.47 -0.62
C ARG A 55 -4.04 12.10 0.09
N VAL A 56 -4.13 11.95 1.41
CA VAL A 56 -5.20 12.57 2.23
C VAL A 56 -4.78 13.95 2.74
N LEU A 57 -3.53 14.09 3.19
CA LEU A 57 -2.95 15.33 3.67
C LEU A 57 -2.82 16.39 2.58
N GLY A 58 -2.49 16.01 1.34
CA GLY A 58 -2.29 16.92 0.21
C GLY A 58 -3.51 17.78 -0.11
N PRO A 59 -4.70 17.18 -0.34
CA PRO A 59 -5.91 17.96 -0.57
C PRO A 59 -6.31 18.83 0.62
N ALA A 60 -6.12 18.34 1.85
CA ALA A 60 -6.41 19.11 3.05
C ALA A 60 -5.45 20.30 3.21
N SER A 61 -4.15 20.13 2.94
CA SER A 61 -3.16 21.20 2.98
C SER A 61 -3.37 22.21 1.86
N ALA A 62 -3.74 21.76 0.66
CA ALA A 62 -4.11 22.63 -0.46
C ALA A 62 -5.35 23.49 -0.14
N ALA A 63 -6.38 22.89 0.45
CA ALA A 63 -7.59 23.61 0.89
C ALA A 63 -7.27 24.66 1.95
N LEU A 64 -6.49 24.28 2.98
CA LEU A 64 -6.05 25.18 4.03
C LEU A 64 -5.19 26.33 3.48
N ALA A 65 -4.28 26.03 2.56
CA ALA A 65 -3.45 27.02 1.90
C ALA A 65 -4.27 28.00 1.03
N ALA A 66 -5.23 27.48 0.26
CA ALA A 66 -6.17 28.30 -0.52
C ALA A 66 -7.02 29.21 0.37
N TRP A 67 -7.51 28.69 1.50
CA TRP A 67 -8.28 29.45 2.49
C TRP A 67 -7.47 30.59 3.10
N VAL A 68 -6.23 30.31 3.51
CA VAL A 68 -5.32 31.33 4.04
C VAL A 68 -5.05 32.39 2.97
N ALA A 69 -4.73 31.98 1.75
CA ALA A 69 -4.47 32.89 0.64
C ALA A 69 -5.67 33.81 0.32
N LEU A 70 -6.88 33.25 0.33
CA LEU A 70 -8.14 33.98 0.16
C LEU A 70 -8.35 35.02 1.28
N ARG A 71 -8.19 34.61 2.54
CA ARG A 71 -8.36 35.48 3.70
C ARG A 71 -7.38 36.63 3.66
N GLU A 72 -6.15 36.36 3.22
CA GLU A 72 -5.11 37.36 3.11
C GLU A 72 -5.25 38.30 1.92
N HIS A 73 -5.75 37.82 0.77
CA HIS A 73 -6.00 38.68 -0.38
C HIS A 73 -6.96 39.82 -0.02
N ARG A 74 -8.01 39.53 0.76
CA ARG A 74 -8.94 40.54 1.31
C ARG A 74 -8.26 41.59 2.20
N LEU A 75 -7.08 41.28 2.75
CA LEU A 75 -6.29 42.15 3.61
C LEU A 75 -5.07 42.74 2.91
N GLY A 76 -4.82 42.34 1.67
CA GLY A 76 -3.64 42.70 0.88
C GLY A 76 -3.54 44.19 0.58
N TYR A 77 -4.68 44.87 0.46
CA TYR A 77 -4.75 46.32 0.29
C TYR A 77 -3.97 47.07 1.39
N LEU A 78 -4.03 46.59 2.64
CA LEU A 78 -3.32 47.20 3.77
C LEU A 78 -1.81 46.94 3.74
N ARG A 79 -1.36 45.80 3.18
CA ARG A 79 0.07 45.49 3.00
C ARG A 79 0.68 46.27 1.84
N GLY A 80 -0.11 46.60 0.81
CA GLY A 80 0.31 47.46 -0.31
C GLY A 80 0.65 48.89 0.09
N LEU A 81 0.18 49.35 1.26
CA LEU A 81 0.53 50.65 1.85
C LEU A 81 1.87 50.64 2.61
N SER A 82 2.50 49.47 2.77
CA SER A 82 3.81 49.35 3.43
C SER A 82 4.94 49.38 2.39
N ALA A 83 6.04 50.09 2.67
CA ALA A 83 7.21 50.20 1.79
C ALA A 83 8.02 48.89 1.61
N ARG A 84 7.48 47.73 2.03
CA ARG A 84 8.16 46.43 1.93
C ARG A 84 7.98 45.82 0.54
N SER A 85 8.91 44.94 0.16
CA SER A 85 8.84 44.27 -1.14
C SER A 85 7.53 43.46 -1.25
N PRO A 86 6.87 43.48 -2.43
CA PRO A 86 5.60 42.77 -2.64
C PRO A 86 5.73 41.24 -2.51
N ALA A 87 6.96 40.72 -2.55
CA ALA A 87 7.28 39.30 -2.47
C ALA A 87 7.40 38.77 -1.02
N LEU A 88 7.73 39.62 -0.04
CA LEU A 88 8.08 39.15 1.30
C LEU A 88 6.87 38.52 2.03
N GLY A 89 5.69 39.12 1.90
CA GLY A 89 4.46 38.59 2.49
C GLY A 89 4.16 37.16 2.01
N PRO A 90 3.94 36.95 0.70
CA PRO A 90 3.63 35.63 0.17
C PRO A 90 4.64 34.54 0.52
N LEU A 91 5.93 34.89 0.60
CA LEU A 91 6.97 33.93 1.01
C LEU A 91 6.88 33.55 2.48
N LEU A 92 6.59 34.50 3.37
CA LEU A 92 6.34 34.20 4.78
C LEU A 92 5.11 33.32 4.97
N ASP A 93 4.06 33.56 4.19
CA ASP A 93 2.83 32.77 4.27
C ASP A 93 3.05 31.34 3.75
N LEU A 94 3.75 31.19 2.62
CA LEU A 94 4.13 29.89 2.07
C LEU A 94 5.08 29.11 2.99
N THR A 95 6.07 29.78 3.59
CA THR A 95 6.99 29.12 4.54
C THR A 95 6.27 28.67 5.80
N LEU A 96 5.38 29.50 6.35
CA LEU A 96 4.55 29.11 7.51
C LEU A 96 3.66 27.91 7.19
N LEU A 97 2.95 27.94 6.06
CA LEU A 97 2.10 26.84 5.61
C LEU A 97 2.91 25.57 5.34
N GLY A 98 4.08 25.71 4.72
CA GLY A 98 5.03 24.62 4.51
C GLY A 98 5.47 23.98 5.83
N VAL A 99 5.85 24.78 6.83
CA VAL A 99 6.21 24.29 8.16
C VAL A 99 5.04 23.56 8.82
N VAL A 100 3.81 24.09 8.75
CA VAL A 100 2.62 23.43 9.30
C VAL A 100 2.38 22.06 8.65
N SER A 101 2.41 22.00 7.31
CA SER A 101 2.24 20.75 6.55
C SER A 101 3.34 19.74 6.88
N LEU A 102 4.61 20.19 6.93
CA LEU A 102 5.75 19.33 7.23
C LEU A 102 5.73 18.84 8.68
N CYS A 103 5.36 19.67 9.65
CA CYS A 103 5.21 19.24 11.04
C CYS A 103 4.14 18.16 11.18
N ALA A 104 2.98 18.33 10.54
CA ALA A 104 1.94 17.30 10.54
C ALA A 104 2.45 15.99 9.91
N TYR A 105 3.15 16.06 8.78
CA TYR A 105 3.75 14.90 8.13
C TYR A 105 4.82 14.22 8.98
N LEU A 106 5.67 14.98 9.68
CA LEU A 106 6.68 14.45 10.59
C LEU A 106 6.06 13.72 11.78
N VAL A 107 4.93 14.20 12.31
CA VAL A 107 4.18 13.49 13.36
C VAL A 107 3.67 12.15 12.83
N VAL A 108 3.07 12.12 11.64
CA VAL A 108 2.61 10.87 11.00
C VAL A 108 3.78 9.93 10.75
N ALA A 109 4.89 10.45 10.20
CA ALA A 109 6.11 9.70 9.97
C ALA A 109 6.67 9.10 11.26
N ALA A 110 6.69 9.86 12.37
CA ALA A 110 7.12 9.35 13.65
C ALA A 110 6.23 8.22 14.15
N ILE A 111 4.90 8.33 14.02
CA ILE A 111 3.95 7.27 14.41
C ILE A 111 4.21 5.99 13.60
N VAL A 112 4.32 6.11 12.27
CA VAL A 112 4.59 4.97 11.38
C VAL A 112 5.95 4.35 11.70
N VAL A 113 7.01 5.16 11.80
CA VAL A 113 8.38 4.70 12.10
C VAL A 113 8.44 4.01 13.45
N VAL A 114 7.82 4.56 14.51
CA VAL A 114 7.79 3.92 15.83
C VAL A 114 7.07 2.57 15.75
N LYS A 115 5.91 2.50 15.08
CA LYS A 115 5.18 1.24 14.89
C LYS A 115 6.02 0.22 14.13
N THR A 116 6.69 0.63 13.04
CA THR A 116 7.60 -0.23 12.27
C THR A 116 8.78 -0.68 13.13
N LEU A 117 9.43 0.23 13.87
CA LEU A 117 10.56 -0.07 14.75
C LEU A 117 10.23 -1.10 15.84
N LEU A 118 9.02 -1.03 16.40
CA LEU A 118 8.57 -1.97 17.43
C LEU A 118 8.32 -3.38 16.89
N HIS A 119 8.18 -3.54 15.57
CA HIS A 119 7.84 -4.81 14.93
C HIS A 119 8.80 -5.18 13.80
N VAL A 120 9.99 -4.56 13.66
CA VAL A 120 10.82 -4.71 12.46
C VAL A 120 11.17 -6.18 12.22
N GLU A 121 10.74 -6.69 11.06
CA GLU A 121 11.09 -8.04 10.62
C GLU A 121 11.97 -8.02 9.35
N ALA A 122 11.93 -6.94 8.54
CA ALA A 122 12.75 -6.82 7.34
C ALA A 122 12.97 -5.39 6.81
N GLY A 123 14.08 -5.20 6.06
CA GLY A 123 14.37 -4.01 5.27
C GLY A 123 15.24 -2.95 5.98
N HIS A 124 15.42 -1.81 5.33
CA HIS A 124 16.19 -0.67 5.84
C HIS A 124 15.40 0.64 5.70
N PRO A 125 15.64 1.63 6.57
CA PRO A 125 14.97 2.92 6.48
C PRO A 125 15.24 3.61 5.14
N GLN A 126 14.16 3.94 4.43
CA GLN A 126 14.20 4.58 3.12
C GLN A 126 13.98 6.09 3.26
N VAL A 127 15.05 6.83 3.57
CA VAL A 127 15.00 8.29 3.73
C VAL A 127 14.49 8.99 2.47
N VAL A 128 14.80 8.44 1.29
CA VAL A 128 14.35 8.96 0.00
C VAL A 128 12.82 8.93 -0.11
N GLY A 129 12.16 7.88 0.40
CA GLY A 129 10.69 7.80 0.43
C GLY A 129 10.07 8.86 1.33
N LEU A 130 10.67 9.09 2.51
CA LEU A 130 10.24 10.15 3.42
C LEU A 130 10.32 11.54 2.76
N LEU A 131 11.45 11.83 2.10
CA LEU A 131 11.68 13.09 1.39
C LEU A 131 10.73 13.28 0.20
N ALA A 132 10.49 12.23 -0.58
CA ALA A 132 9.56 12.27 -1.71
C ALA A 132 8.14 12.66 -1.24
N GLY A 133 7.67 12.07 -0.13
CA GLY A 133 6.36 12.41 0.44
C GLY A 133 6.30 13.85 0.97
N ALA A 134 7.36 14.30 1.66
CA ALA A 134 7.45 15.67 2.17
C ALA A 134 7.42 16.72 1.05
N LEU A 135 8.20 16.53 -0.02
CA LEU A 135 8.24 17.45 -1.16
C LEU A 135 6.92 17.49 -1.92
N THR A 136 6.30 16.32 -2.11
CA THR A 136 4.95 16.23 -2.70
C THR A 136 3.93 17.04 -1.90
N LEU A 137 3.96 16.93 -0.57
CA LEU A 137 3.03 17.65 0.30
C LEU A 137 3.23 19.17 0.23
N LEU A 138 4.47 19.62 0.06
CA LEU A 138 4.78 21.03 -0.19
C LEU A 138 4.19 21.51 -1.51
N ASP A 139 4.27 20.72 -2.58
CA ASP A 139 3.67 21.07 -3.88
C ASP A 139 2.16 21.27 -3.76
N TYR A 140 1.43 20.38 -3.09
CA TYR A 140 0.00 20.57 -2.80
C TYR A 140 -0.28 21.88 -2.07
N THR A 141 0.56 22.20 -1.06
CA THR A 141 0.44 23.44 -0.28
C THR A 141 0.67 24.67 -1.17
N VAL A 142 1.68 24.65 -2.05
CA VAL A 142 1.99 25.74 -2.98
C VAL A 142 0.88 25.91 -4.01
N ILE A 143 0.40 24.83 -4.64
CA ILE A 143 -0.69 24.84 -5.62
C ILE A 143 -1.95 25.47 -4.99
N GLY A 144 -2.35 25.00 -3.81
CA GLY A 144 -3.53 25.52 -3.11
C GLY A 144 -3.39 27.01 -2.80
N TYR A 145 -2.24 27.43 -2.28
CA TYR A 145 -1.97 28.83 -2.00
C TYR A 145 -2.05 29.72 -3.25
N LEU A 146 -1.42 29.30 -4.35
CA LEU A 146 -1.42 30.04 -5.61
C LEU A 146 -2.82 30.10 -6.22
N ALA A 147 -3.60 29.01 -6.16
CA ALA A 147 -4.99 28.98 -6.62
C ALA A 147 -5.86 29.97 -5.82
N GLY A 148 -5.73 30.00 -4.49
CA GLY A 148 -6.44 30.95 -3.64
C GLY A 148 -6.05 32.42 -3.88
N ARG A 149 -4.80 32.68 -4.28
CA ARG A 149 -4.36 34.02 -4.70
C ARG A 149 -4.89 34.40 -6.09
N ALA A 150 -4.88 33.47 -7.04
CA ALA A 150 -5.29 33.73 -8.42
C ALA A 150 -6.80 33.97 -8.54
N VAL A 151 -7.59 33.20 -7.79
CA VAL A 151 -9.05 33.30 -7.79
C VAL A 151 -9.53 33.39 -6.32
N PRO A 152 -9.61 34.61 -5.75
CA PRO A 152 -9.95 34.82 -4.34
C PRO A 152 -11.47 34.73 -4.11
N ARG A 153 -12.06 33.55 -4.35
CA ARG A 153 -13.48 33.25 -4.09
C ARG A 153 -13.58 32.05 -3.15
N LEU A 154 -14.57 32.03 -2.24
CA LEU A 154 -14.82 30.88 -1.36
C LEU A 154 -14.86 29.51 -2.08
N PRO A 155 -15.49 29.34 -3.26
CA PRO A 155 -15.49 28.05 -3.96
C PRO A 155 -14.10 27.55 -4.37
N THR A 156 -13.05 28.39 -4.40
CA THR A 156 -11.71 27.92 -4.78
C THR A 156 -11.06 27.04 -3.73
N VAL A 157 -11.50 27.12 -2.48
CA VAL A 157 -11.05 26.25 -1.40
C VAL A 157 -11.56 24.83 -1.64
N ALA A 158 -12.86 24.70 -1.94
CA ALA A 158 -13.48 23.42 -2.29
C ALA A 158 -12.94 22.90 -3.62
N ALA A 159 -12.75 23.76 -4.63
CA ALA A 159 -12.18 23.36 -5.91
C ALA A 159 -10.72 22.91 -5.77
N ALA A 160 -9.90 23.59 -4.96
CA ALA A 160 -8.53 23.17 -4.69
C ALA A 160 -8.51 21.79 -4.04
N ALA A 161 -9.35 21.56 -3.01
CA ALA A 161 -9.50 20.24 -2.39
C ALA A 161 -9.95 19.17 -3.40
N ALA A 162 -10.99 19.46 -4.19
CA ALA A 162 -11.55 18.50 -5.14
C ALA A 162 -10.57 18.16 -6.27
N VAL A 163 -9.93 19.16 -6.87
CA VAL A 163 -8.96 18.95 -7.97
C VAL A 163 -7.74 18.19 -7.47
N THR A 164 -7.22 18.53 -6.29
CA THR A 164 -6.06 17.83 -5.71
C THR A 164 -6.41 16.43 -5.22
N CYS A 165 -7.63 16.20 -4.74
CA CYS A 165 -8.15 14.87 -4.42
C CYS A 165 -8.31 14.02 -5.69
N LEU A 166 -8.95 14.57 -6.72
CA LEU A 166 -9.05 13.92 -8.04
C LEU A 166 -7.67 13.67 -8.64
N TRP A 167 -6.70 14.56 -8.46
CA TRP A 167 -5.30 14.36 -8.87
C TRP A 167 -4.67 13.17 -8.13
N GLY A 168 -4.94 13.00 -6.84
CA GLY A 168 -4.47 11.86 -6.05
C GLY A 168 -5.15 10.53 -6.42
N VAL A 169 -6.39 10.57 -6.90
CA VAL A 169 -7.24 9.40 -7.21
C VAL A 169 -7.18 9.00 -8.68
N ALA A 170 -7.02 9.96 -9.61
CA ALA A 170 -7.06 9.70 -11.04
C ALA A 170 -5.89 8.81 -11.49
N ARG A 171 -6.20 7.56 -11.82
CA ARG A 171 -5.27 6.60 -12.43
C ARG A 171 -5.99 5.85 -13.55
N PRO A 172 -5.69 6.16 -14.81
CA PRO A 172 -5.04 5.12 -15.63
C PRO A 172 -4.04 5.68 -16.69
N GLY A 173 -2.83 5.11 -16.80
CA GLY A 173 -1.95 5.29 -17.98
C GLY A 173 -0.47 5.65 -17.73
N THR A 174 0.33 5.57 -18.81
CA THR A 174 1.82 5.67 -18.86
C THR A 174 2.43 6.99 -18.39
N TRP A 175 1.71 8.10 -18.44
CA TRP A 175 2.22 9.42 -17.99
C TRP A 175 1.84 9.75 -16.55
N THR A 176 0.78 9.12 -16.01
CA THR A 176 0.28 9.40 -14.65
C THR A 176 1.25 8.95 -13.55
N TYR A 177 2.23 8.09 -13.86
CA TYR A 177 3.28 7.66 -12.93
C TYR A 177 4.28 8.78 -12.55
N LEU A 178 4.32 9.87 -13.33
CA LEU A 178 5.12 11.06 -13.03
C LEU A 178 4.50 11.91 -11.91
N LEU A 179 3.21 11.73 -11.63
CA LEU A 179 2.45 12.55 -10.69
C LEU A 179 2.73 12.09 -9.25
N PRO A 180 3.26 12.96 -8.38
CA PRO A 180 3.39 12.67 -6.97
C PRO A 180 2.01 12.72 -6.27
N PRO A 181 1.77 11.91 -5.22
CA PRO A 181 2.67 10.88 -4.73
C PRO A 181 2.61 9.60 -5.59
N PRO A 182 3.69 8.79 -5.62
CA PRO A 182 3.69 7.52 -6.32
C PRO A 182 2.50 6.63 -5.91
N GLY A 183 1.91 6.01 -6.93
CA GLY A 183 0.74 5.14 -6.86
C GLY A 183 1.07 3.77 -6.33
N VAL A 184 1.74 3.69 -5.19
CA VAL A 184 2.01 2.43 -4.53
C VAL A 184 0.91 2.22 -3.51
N GLU A 185 -0.08 1.39 -3.86
CA GLU A 185 -1.12 1.00 -2.90
C GLU A 185 -0.60 -0.09 -1.97
N HIS A 186 0.13 -1.06 -2.51
CA HIS A 186 0.79 -2.11 -1.74
C HIS A 186 2.13 -2.44 -2.41
N ILE A 187 3.20 -2.56 -1.62
CA ILE A 187 4.49 -3.03 -2.12
C ILE A 187 4.59 -4.49 -1.76
N HIS A 188 4.38 -5.41 -2.69
CA HIS A 188 4.57 -6.82 -2.37
C HIS A 188 5.97 -7.04 -1.77
N PRO A 189 6.13 -7.87 -0.72
CA PRO A 189 7.42 -8.09 -0.07
C PRO A 189 8.55 -8.51 -1.03
N PHE A 190 8.19 -9.15 -2.15
CA PHE A 190 9.10 -9.57 -3.22
C PHE A 190 9.43 -8.49 -4.26
N ALA A 191 8.63 -7.43 -4.33
CA ALA A 191 8.86 -6.28 -5.20
C ALA A 191 9.57 -5.19 -4.39
N GLY A 192 10.88 -5.05 -4.58
CA GLY A 192 11.62 -4.00 -3.89
C GLY A 192 11.16 -2.61 -4.31
N LEU A 193 11.11 -1.68 -3.35
CA LEU A 193 10.94 -0.26 -3.63
C LEU A 193 12.05 0.24 -4.57
N ARG A 194 11.69 0.83 -5.71
CA ARG A 194 12.66 1.46 -6.62
C ARG A 194 13.10 2.79 -6.03
N THR A 195 14.15 2.76 -5.22
CA THR A 195 14.74 3.96 -4.58
C THR A 195 15.10 5.03 -5.60
N GLU A 196 15.60 4.61 -6.76
CA GLU A 196 15.89 5.50 -7.88
C GLU A 196 14.62 6.23 -8.34
N LEU A 197 13.52 5.51 -8.60
CA LEU A 197 12.26 6.13 -9.01
C LEU A 197 11.77 7.17 -7.99
N LEU A 198 11.91 6.87 -6.69
CA LEU A 198 11.55 7.80 -5.61
C LEU A 198 12.44 9.02 -5.55
N ALA A 199 13.75 8.87 -5.76
CA ALA A 199 14.67 10.00 -5.84
C ALA A 199 14.29 10.92 -7.01
N GLY A 200 13.84 10.32 -8.11
CA GLY A 200 13.41 11.04 -9.31
C GLY A 200 12.14 11.82 -9.06
N GLN A 201 11.18 11.22 -8.37
CA GLN A 201 9.94 11.88 -7.97
C GLN A 201 10.19 12.99 -6.95
N ALA A 202 11.10 12.79 -6.00
CA ALA A 202 11.52 13.83 -5.06
C ALA A 202 12.11 15.04 -5.80
N LEU A 203 13.06 14.80 -6.72
CA LEU A 203 13.67 15.86 -7.53
C LEU A 203 12.67 16.52 -8.48
N TRP A 204 11.76 15.75 -9.08
CA TRP A 204 10.68 16.27 -9.92
C TRP A 204 9.76 17.21 -9.13
N SER A 205 9.35 16.81 -7.92
CA SER A 205 8.52 17.62 -7.02
C SER A 205 9.25 18.89 -6.61
N LEU A 206 10.54 18.79 -6.24
CA LEU A 206 11.37 19.94 -5.92
C LEU A 206 11.48 20.92 -7.10
N GLY A 207 11.65 20.41 -8.32
CA GLY A 207 11.63 21.22 -9.54
C GLY A 207 10.27 21.89 -9.76
N PHE A 208 9.18 21.16 -9.59
CA PHE A 208 7.82 21.67 -9.78
C PHE A 208 7.47 22.76 -8.78
N GLY A 209 7.68 22.55 -7.49
CA GLY A 209 7.51 23.58 -6.45
C GLY A 209 8.40 24.81 -6.70
N GLY A 210 9.66 24.59 -7.07
CA GLY A 210 10.60 25.65 -7.43
C GLY A 210 10.12 26.48 -8.63
N LEU A 211 9.56 25.84 -9.66
CA LEU A 211 9.00 26.49 -10.85
C LEU A 211 7.79 27.34 -10.47
N LEU A 212 6.86 26.80 -9.67
CA LEU A 212 5.65 27.50 -9.24
C LEU A 212 5.98 28.74 -8.40
N VAL A 213 6.84 28.60 -7.39
CA VAL A 213 7.23 29.71 -6.51
C VAL A 213 8.01 30.76 -7.30
N SER A 214 9.02 30.36 -8.09
CA SER A 214 9.85 31.29 -8.87
C SER A 214 9.04 32.00 -9.95
N GLY A 215 8.14 31.28 -10.63
CA GLY A 215 7.21 31.85 -11.60
C GLY A 215 6.28 32.88 -10.98
N TYR A 216 5.70 32.57 -9.82
CA TYR A 216 4.87 33.51 -9.07
C TYR A 216 5.65 34.76 -8.61
N LEU A 217 6.87 34.60 -8.10
CA LEU A 217 7.71 35.74 -7.73
C LEU A 217 8.10 36.58 -8.95
N TRP A 218 8.31 35.94 -10.09
CA TRP A 218 8.65 36.63 -11.33
C TRP A 218 7.48 37.47 -11.84
N THR A 219 6.22 36.98 -11.73
CA THR A 219 5.05 37.79 -12.09
C THR A 219 4.88 39.02 -11.20
N LEU A 220 5.21 38.91 -9.90
CA LEU A 220 5.12 40.02 -8.94
C LEU A 220 6.24 41.05 -9.06
N THR A 221 7.48 40.61 -9.27
CA THR A 221 8.65 41.49 -9.19
C THR A 221 9.24 41.85 -10.55
N ARG A 222 8.90 41.09 -11.61
CA ARG A 222 9.46 41.19 -12.97
C ARG A 222 10.99 41.21 -13.03
N ARG A 223 11.69 40.71 -12.00
CA ARG A 223 13.16 40.70 -11.92
C ARG A 223 13.74 39.61 -12.82
N THR A 224 14.61 40.00 -13.76
CA THR A 224 15.31 39.07 -14.67
C THR A 224 16.21 38.06 -13.94
N ARG A 225 16.70 38.38 -12.74
CA ARG A 225 17.48 37.44 -11.91
C ARG A 225 16.70 36.16 -11.54
N LEU A 226 15.36 36.20 -11.58
CA LEU A 226 14.52 35.02 -11.35
C LEU A 226 14.43 34.08 -12.57
N ALA A 227 14.97 34.48 -13.74
CA ALA A 227 15.03 33.60 -14.90
C ALA A 227 15.91 32.38 -14.64
N LEU A 228 17.03 32.54 -13.91
CA LEU A 228 17.94 31.44 -13.58
C LEU A 228 17.26 30.31 -12.77
N PRO A 229 16.64 30.57 -11.60
CA PRO A 229 15.97 29.51 -10.85
C PRO A 229 14.77 28.91 -11.61
N LEU A 230 14.09 29.70 -12.45
CA LEU A 230 12.96 29.24 -13.25
C LEU A 230 13.41 28.27 -14.36
N VAL A 231 14.49 28.59 -15.08
CA VAL A 231 15.10 27.70 -16.09
C VAL A 231 15.70 26.46 -15.42
N ALA A 232 16.38 26.61 -14.28
CA ALA A 232 16.93 25.48 -13.54
C ALA A 232 15.83 24.51 -13.07
N ALA A 233 14.72 25.04 -12.55
CA ALA A 233 13.56 24.24 -12.15
C ALA A 233 12.93 23.51 -13.32
N ALA A 234 12.74 24.18 -14.46
CA ALA A 234 12.22 23.55 -15.69
C ALA A 234 13.17 22.45 -16.21
N GLY A 235 14.49 22.70 -16.20
CA GLY A 235 15.50 21.72 -16.56
C GLY A 235 15.48 20.49 -15.65
N LEU A 236 15.33 20.69 -14.34
CA LEU A 236 15.23 19.61 -13.37
C LEU A 236 14.00 18.73 -13.62
N ILE A 237 12.83 19.34 -13.89
CA ILE A 237 11.60 18.63 -14.25
C ILE A 237 11.82 17.81 -15.53
N ALA A 238 12.42 18.41 -16.57
CA ALA A 238 12.65 17.73 -17.85
C ALA A 238 13.59 16.52 -17.69
N LEU A 239 14.73 16.71 -17.02
CA LEU A 239 15.73 15.66 -16.79
C LEU A 239 15.16 14.51 -15.95
N THR A 240 14.48 14.82 -14.85
CA THR A 240 13.88 13.81 -13.97
C THR A 240 12.73 13.07 -14.66
N THR A 241 11.94 13.74 -15.49
CA THR A 241 10.89 13.10 -16.30
C THR A 241 11.48 12.06 -17.27
N LEU A 242 12.55 12.42 -17.98
CA LEU A 242 13.25 11.50 -18.89
C LEU A 242 13.84 10.32 -18.11
N TRP A 243 14.45 10.59 -16.96
CA TRP A 243 15.06 9.56 -16.13
C TRP A 243 14.04 8.59 -15.54
N ILE A 244 12.93 9.10 -14.99
CA ILE A 244 11.81 8.28 -14.50
C ILE A 244 11.28 7.38 -15.63
N HIS A 245 11.09 7.94 -16.83
CA HIS A 245 10.61 7.16 -17.97
C HIS A 245 11.59 6.07 -18.40
N ALA A 246 12.90 6.34 -18.36
CA ALA A 246 13.93 5.33 -18.63
C ALA A 246 13.91 4.20 -17.57
N GLN A 247 13.79 4.56 -16.29
CA GLN A 247 13.72 3.59 -15.20
C GLN A 247 12.48 2.71 -15.26
N GLN A 248 11.35 3.18 -15.80
CA GLN A 248 10.14 2.35 -15.92
C GLN A 248 10.28 1.20 -16.92
N ARG A 249 11.16 1.34 -17.91
CA ARG A 249 11.37 0.32 -18.95
C ARG A 249 12.24 -0.84 -18.48
N THR A 250 12.92 -0.70 -17.34
CA THR A 250 13.68 -1.81 -16.76
C THR A 250 12.71 -2.75 -16.02
N PRO A 251 12.77 -4.07 -16.23
CA PRO A 251 11.97 -5.02 -15.45
C PRO A 251 12.34 -4.93 -13.97
N LEU A 252 11.37 -5.13 -13.06
CA LEU A 252 11.68 -5.23 -11.63
C LEU A 252 12.58 -6.46 -11.42
N ALA A 253 13.84 -6.25 -11.09
CA ALA A 253 14.67 -7.32 -10.59
C ALA A 253 14.16 -7.71 -9.18
N PRO A 254 13.91 -8.99 -8.91
CA PRO A 254 13.63 -9.45 -7.55
C PRO A 254 14.78 -9.02 -6.65
N ARG A 255 14.48 -8.39 -5.52
CA ARG A 255 15.52 -8.08 -4.55
C ARG A 255 16.05 -9.40 -4.00
N ALA A 256 17.37 -9.57 -3.96
CA ALA A 256 17.95 -10.74 -3.31
C ALA A 256 17.64 -10.65 -1.80
N PHE A 257 16.99 -11.67 -1.27
CA PHE A 257 16.76 -11.86 0.17
C PHE A 257 17.00 -13.33 0.50
N GLU A 258 17.28 -13.59 1.77
CA GLU A 258 17.38 -14.94 2.30
C GLU A 258 16.05 -15.32 2.96
N TYR A 259 15.53 -16.51 2.68
CA TYR A 259 14.28 -16.98 3.27
C TYR A 259 14.44 -17.19 4.77
N SER A 260 13.43 -16.79 5.53
CA SER A 260 13.30 -17.19 6.94
C SER A 260 12.54 -18.52 6.99
N CYS A 261 13.24 -19.58 7.39
CA CYS A 261 12.68 -20.93 7.42
C CYS A 261 12.59 -21.49 8.84
N ARG A 262 11.50 -22.22 9.13
CA ARG A 262 11.39 -23.12 10.27
C ARG A 262 11.33 -24.55 9.74
N GLN A 263 12.22 -25.42 10.21
CA GLN A 263 12.50 -26.70 9.53
C GLN A 263 11.72 -27.90 10.07
N TRP A 264 11.23 -27.85 11.32
CA TRP A 264 10.60 -28.98 12.00
C TRP A 264 9.23 -28.60 12.57
N PRO A 265 8.18 -29.44 12.43
CA PRO A 265 8.12 -30.76 11.79
C PRO A 265 7.87 -30.71 10.26
N LEU A 266 7.51 -29.53 9.74
CA LEU A 266 7.31 -29.22 8.34
C LEU A 266 8.23 -28.05 7.99
N THR A 267 8.97 -28.10 6.88
CA THR A 267 9.83 -26.98 6.50
C THR A 267 8.99 -25.86 5.89
N VAL A 268 8.76 -24.76 6.60
CA VAL A 268 8.05 -23.59 6.09
C VAL A 268 9.04 -22.44 5.93
N CYS A 269 9.19 -21.95 4.70
CA CYS A 269 10.07 -20.85 4.33
C CYS A 269 9.25 -19.66 3.84
N VAL A 270 9.36 -18.53 4.54
CA VAL A 270 8.66 -17.29 4.17
C VAL A 270 9.64 -16.15 3.95
N HIS A 271 9.14 -15.08 3.33
CA HIS A 271 9.89 -13.84 3.22
C HIS A 271 10.19 -13.30 4.64
N PRO A 272 11.37 -12.72 4.93
CA PRO A 272 11.72 -12.22 6.27
C PRO A 272 10.67 -11.29 6.91
N ALA A 273 9.95 -10.52 6.10
CA ALA A 273 8.87 -9.63 6.56
C ALA A 273 7.63 -10.34 7.14
N LEU A 274 7.52 -11.66 6.96
CA LEU A 274 6.41 -12.50 7.41
C LEU A 274 6.88 -13.52 8.45
N ARG A 275 7.99 -13.26 9.13
CA ARG A 275 8.62 -14.22 10.04
C ARG A 275 7.71 -14.52 11.23
N SER A 276 6.95 -13.55 11.71
CA SER A 276 5.94 -13.74 12.76
C SER A 276 4.84 -14.73 12.39
N ALA A 277 4.59 -14.97 11.10
CA ALA A 277 3.61 -15.94 10.62
C ALA A 277 4.10 -17.39 10.67
N LEU A 278 5.41 -17.63 10.85
CA LEU A 278 5.97 -18.99 10.80
C LEU A 278 5.34 -19.95 11.81
N PRO A 279 5.15 -19.59 13.11
CA PRO A 279 4.61 -20.53 14.09
C PRO A 279 3.16 -20.96 13.80
N SER A 280 2.33 -20.01 13.39
CA SER A 280 0.91 -20.21 13.04
C SER A 280 0.75 -20.96 11.72
N LEU A 281 1.52 -20.61 10.69
CA LEU A 281 1.53 -21.34 9.41
C LEU A 281 1.97 -22.78 9.59
N GLU A 282 3.04 -23.03 10.35
CA GLU A 282 3.47 -24.40 10.63
C GLU A 282 2.39 -25.19 11.37
N ALA A 283 1.75 -24.60 12.38
CA ALA A 283 0.68 -25.24 13.14
C ALA A 283 -0.54 -25.58 12.26
N ALA A 284 -0.93 -24.69 11.35
CA ALA A 284 -2.04 -24.90 10.42
C ALA A 284 -1.70 -25.94 9.31
N LEU A 285 -0.52 -25.82 8.71
CA LEU A 285 -0.14 -26.65 7.56
C LEU A 285 0.30 -28.07 7.94
N THR A 286 0.74 -28.29 9.19
CA THR A 286 1.19 -29.61 9.65
C THR A 286 0.06 -30.67 9.56
N PRO A 287 -1.16 -30.45 10.08
CA PRO A 287 -2.30 -31.35 9.88
C PRO A 287 -2.53 -31.70 8.40
N LEU A 288 -2.53 -30.71 7.51
CA LEU A 288 -2.72 -30.94 6.07
C LEU A 288 -1.60 -31.82 5.48
N ALA A 289 -0.33 -31.51 5.80
CA ALA A 289 0.82 -32.31 5.37
C ALA A 289 0.75 -33.76 5.87
N THR A 290 0.33 -33.98 7.12
CA THR A 290 0.18 -35.33 7.69
C THR A 290 -0.94 -36.12 7.00
N ARG A 291 -2.07 -35.48 6.70
CA ARG A 291 -3.20 -36.09 5.97
C ARG A 291 -2.80 -36.52 4.55
N LEU A 292 -1.96 -35.72 3.88
CA LEU A 292 -1.47 -35.97 2.52
C LEU A 292 -0.23 -36.87 2.44
N SER A 293 0.41 -37.15 3.58
CA SER A 293 1.60 -38.02 3.63
C SER A 293 1.33 -39.40 3.02
N GLY A 294 2.20 -39.81 2.10
CA GLY A 294 2.09 -41.06 1.34
C GLY A 294 1.19 -41.00 0.10
N THR A 295 0.66 -39.82 -0.24
CA THR A 295 -0.03 -39.57 -1.52
C THR A 295 0.92 -38.86 -2.50
N PRO A 296 0.64 -38.87 -3.82
CA PRO A 296 1.37 -38.05 -4.79
C PRO A 296 1.30 -36.53 -4.55
N GLY A 297 0.38 -36.06 -3.70
CA GLY A 297 0.26 -34.66 -3.25
C GLY A 297 0.92 -34.38 -1.91
N GLY A 298 1.63 -35.34 -1.33
CA GLY A 298 2.35 -35.13 -0.07
C GLY A 298 3.49 -34.15 -0.24
N PHE A 299 3.72 -33.32 0.78
CA PHE A 299 4.79 -32.34 0.81
C PHE A 299 5.47 -32.31 2.17
N THR A 300 6.74 -31.89 2.18
CA THR A 300 7.57 -31.72 3.37
C THR A 300 8.12 -30.30 3.48
N ARG A 301 7.96 -29.49 2.42
CA ARG A 301 8.42 -28.12 2.35
C ARG A 301 7.36 -27.20 1.74
N VAL A 302 7.17 -26.05 2.36
CA VAL A 302 6.28 -24.97 1.93
C VAL A 302 7.14 -23.74 1.71
N GLU A 303 7.07 -23.13 0.53
CA GLU A 303 7.78 -21.89 0.24
C GLU A 303 6.83 -20.78 -0.18
N HIS A 304 6.98 -19.62 0.46
CA HIS A 304 6.31 -18.41 0.03
C HIS A 304 6.91 -17.92 -1.29
N ARG A 305 6.06 -17.62 -2.28
CA ARG A 305 6.48 -17.13 -3.60
C ARG A 305 5.67 -15.90 -4.02
N PRO A 306 6.20 -15.09 -4.95
CA PRO A 306 5.44 -13.98 -5.53
C PRO A 306 4.41 -14.48 -6.55
N ASP A 307 3.25 -13.80 -6.62
CA ASP A 307 2.06 -14.18 -7.41
C ASP A 307 2.29 -14.44 -8.92
N ASN A 308 3.44 -14.04 -9.46
CA ASN A 308 3.78 -14.18 -10.89
C ASN A 308 4.94 -15.16 -11.15
N ASP A 309 5.44 -15.84 -10.12
CA ASP A 309 6.47 -16.87 -10.24
C ASP A 309 5.78 -18.25 -10.20
N PHE A 310 5.61 -18.85 -11.38
CA PHE A 310 4.98 -20.17 -11.54
C PHE A 310 5.98 -21.26 -11.95
N PRO A 311 7.13 -21.44 -11.27
CA PRO A 311 7.99 -22.57 -11.57
C PRO A 311 7.23 -23.86 -11.22
N ARG A 312 7.53 -24.94 -11.93
CA ARG A 312 7.01 -26.24 -11.52
C ARG A 312 7.55 -26.55 -10.13
N PRO A 313 6.70 -26.85 -9.15
CA PRO A 313 7.17 -27.21 -7.82
C PRO A 313 8.13 -28.39 -7.89
N GLY A 314 9.22 -28.33 -7.13
CA GLY A 314 10.06 -29.49 -6.89
C GLY A 314 9.27 -30.60 -6.20
N HIS A 315 9.72 -31.85 -6.31
CA HIS A 315 9.07 -32.95 -5.62
C HIS A 315 8.99 -32.68 -4.10
N GLY A 316 7.78 -32.76 -3.54
CA GLY A 316 7.54 -32.54 -2.11
C GLY A 316 7.59 -31.08 -1.65
N VAL A 317 7.63 -30.12 -2.56
CA VAL A 317 7.56 -28.68 -2.28
C VAL A 317 6.21 -28.14 -2.75
N VAL A 318 5.53 -27.36 -1.91
CA VAL A 318 4.34 -26.58 -2.29
C VAL A 318 4.61 -25.10 -2.14
N TYR A 319 3.99 -24.30 -2.99
CA TYR A 319 4.09 -22.85 -2.95
C TYR A 319 2.83 -22.26 -2.34
N ILE A 320 3.02 -21.17 -1.59
CA ILE A 320 1.93 -20.35 -1.06
C ILE A 320 2.16 -18.89 -1.42
N HIS A 321 1.09 -18.12 -1.49
CA HIS A 321 1.10 -16.69 -1.75
C HIS A 321 0.47 -15.95 -0.55
N LEU A 322 1.28 -15.18 0.16
CA LEU A 322 0.87 -14.41 1.33
C LEU A 322 1.03 -12.92 1.03
N THR A 323 -0.10 -12.25 0.82
CA THR A 323 -0.16 -10.80 0.60
C THR A 323 -0.17 -10.02 1.91
N ASP A 324 -0.80 -10.56 2.94
CA ASP A 324 -0.92 -9.97 4.28
C ASP A 324 -1.11 -11.04 5.37
N LEU A 325 -1.10 -10.61 6.65
CA LEU A 325 -1.45 -11.45 7.81
C LEU A 325 -2.80 -11.00 8.41
N SER A 326 -3.76 -10.63 7.56
CA SER A 326 -5.12 -10.34 8.01
C SER A 326 -5.78 -11.60 8.59
N PRO A 327 -6.71 -11.48 9.56
CA PRO A 327 -7.30 -12.63 10.23
C PRO A 327 -7.81 -13.70 9.25
N GLY A 328 -7.38 -14.96 9.46
CA GLY A 328 -7.71 -16.09 8.59
C GLY A 328 -6.73 -16.34 7.45
N TYR A 329 -5.57 -15.68 7.41
CA TYR A 329 -4.54 -15.93 6.40
C TYR A 329 -4.02 -17.38 6.42
N GLU A 330 -3.97 -18.02 7.58
CA GLU A 330 -3.54 -19.42 7.71
C GLU A 330 -4.46 -20.34 6.90
N HIS A 331 -5.77 -20.12 7.05
CA HIS A 331 -6.79 -20.86 6.35
C HIS A 331 -6.76 -20.62 4.84
N ARG A 332 -6.51 -19.37 4.41
CA ARG A 332 -6.30 -19.06 2.99
C ARG A 332 -5.11 -19.81 2.40
N ALA A 333 -4.01 -19.94 3.16
CA ALA A 333 -2.84 -20.71 2.73
C ALA A 333 -3.14 -22.22 2.61
N GLU A 334 -3.90 -22.80 3.54
CA GLU A 334 -4.34 -24.20 3.46
C GLU A 334 -5.24 -24.43 2.22
N GLN A 335 -6.20 -23.53 2.00
CA GLN A 335 -7.10 -23.57 0.84
C GLN A 335 -6.33 -23.45 -0.46
N GLU A 336 -5.34 -22.57 -0.53
CA GLU A 336 -4.50 -22.42 -1.71
C GLU A 336 -3.75 -23.72 -2.04
N ILE A 337 -3.11 -24.34 -1.04
CA ILE A 337 -2.45 -25.63 -1.22
C ILE A 337 -3.47 -26.68 -1.65
N GLN A 338 -4.64 -26.76 -1.01
CA GLN A 338 -5.68 -27.72 -1.36
C GLN A 338 -6.15 -27.57 -2.81
N ILE A 339 -6.39 -26.34 -3.27
CA ILE A 339 -6.78 -26.02 -4.64
C ILE A 339 -5.67 -26.42 -5.61
N SER A 340 -4.40 -26.22 -5.26
CA SER A 340 -3.25 -26.60 -6.08
C SER A 340 -3.13 -28.12 -6.31
N LEU A 341 -3.73 -28.94 -5.45
CA LEU A 341 -3.78 -30.40 -5.60
C LEU A 341 -4.76 -30.84 -6.68
N LEU A 342 -5.75 -30.00 -7.01
CA LEU A 342 -6.80 -30.31 -7.98
C LEU A 342 -6.35 -29.94 -9.40
N ASP A 343 -6.75 -30.75 -10.38
CA ASP A 343 -6.56 -30.41 -11.79
C ASP A 343 -7.71 -29.51 -12.26
N ALA A 344 -7.42 -28.22 -12.39
CA ALA A 344 -8.39 -27.20 -12.78
C ALA A 344 -9.13 -27.53 -14.10
N ARG A 345 -8.48 -28.22 -15.04
CA ARG A 345 -9.10 -28.55 -16.33
C ARG A 345 -10.16 -29.64 -16.19
N THR A 346 -9.87 -30.70 -15.45
CA THR A 346 -10.83 -31.80 -15.23
C THR A 346 -11.91 -31.40 -14.25
N CYS A 347 -11.56 -30.72 -13.16
CA CYS A 347 -12.52 -30.23 -12.17
C CYS A 347 -13.45 -29.13 -12.70
N GLY A 348 -13.01 -28.34 -13.69
CA GLY A 348 -13.84 -27.34 -14.35
C GLY A 348 -14.84 -27.89 -15.38
N ASN A 349 -14.76 -29.18 -15.73
CA ASN A 349 -15.65 -29.78 -16.72
C ASN A 349 -17.04 -30.08 -16.11
N PRO A 350 -18.15 -29.57 -16.70
CA PRO A 350 -19.50 -29.84 -16.20
C PRO A 350 -19.86 -31.32 -16.05
N ALA A 351 -19.27 -32.21 -16.86
CA ALA A 351 -19.46 -33.65 -16.76
C ALA A 351 -19.02 -34.25 -15.41
N HIS A 352 -18.15 -33.55 -14.68
CA HIS A 352 -17.62 -33.95 -13.38
C HIS A 352 -18.29 -33.24 -12.20
N ALA A 353 -19.40 -32.52 -12.40
CA ALA A 353 -20.09 -31.77 -11.34
C ALA A 353 -20.44 -32.63 -10.11
N VAL A 354 -20.82 -33.89 -10.32
CA VAL A 354 -21.08 -34.85 -9.22
C VAL A 354 -19.79 -35.15 -8.45
N GLY A 355 -18.69 -35.39 -9.15
CA GLY A 355 -17.40 -35.70 -8.53
C GLY A 355 -16.78 -34.51 -7.80
N VAL A 356 -16.99 -33.29 -8.29
CA VAL A 356 -16.62 -32.05 -7.56
C VAL A 356 -17.25 -32.01 -6.17
N ARG A 357 -18.52 -32.43 -6.01
CA ARG A 357 -19.18 -32.46 -4.70
C ARG A 357 -18.58 -33.50 -3.75
N TYR A 358 -18.18 -34.67 -4.25
CA TYR A 358 -17.48 -35.69 -3.46
C TYR A 358 -16.04 -35.26 -3.14
N THR A 359 -15.36 -34.59 -4.07
CA THR A 359 -14.04 -33.97 -3.82
C THR A 359 -14.16 -32.92 -2.71
N ALA A 360 -15.19 -32.07 -2.74
CA ALA A 360 -15.42 -31.05 -1.71
C ALA A 360 -15.65 -31.67 -0.31
N LEU A 361 -16.28 -32.85 -0.20
CA LEU A 361 -16.38 -33.59 1.07
C LEU A 361 -14.99 -33.97 1.61
N VAL A 362 -14.11 -34.45 0.73
CA VAL A 362 -12.73 -34.81 1.10
C VAL A 362 -11.90 -33.57 1.42
N SER A 363 -12.04 -32.49 0.63
CA SER A 363 -11.41 -31.20 0.88
C SER A 363 -11.78 -30.62 2.24
N ALA A 364 -13.06 -30.70 2.63
CA ALA A 364 -13.50 -30.27 3.95
C ALA A 364 -12.80 -31.06 5.07
N TRP A 365 -12.66 -32.38 4.93
CA TRP A 365 -11.86 -33.16 5.90
C TRP A 365 -10.37 -32.79 5.87
N LEU A 366 -9.79 -32.53 4.69
CA LEU A 366 -8.38 -32.11 4.57
C LEU A 366 -8.11 -30.79 5.29
N LEU A 367 -9.07 -29.87 5.29
CA LEU A 367 -9.00 -28.54 5.90
C LEU A 367 -9.61 -28.47 7.31
N ASP A 368 -10.08 -29.60 7.85
CA ASP A 368 -10.82 -29.65 9.13
C ASP A 368 -12.10 -28.78 9.17
N GLU A 369 -12.71 -28.55 8.00
CA GLU A 369 -13.92 -27.75 7.83
C GLU A 369 -15.21 -28.58 7.98
N THR A 370 -16.33 -27.89 8.18
CA THR A 370 -17.65 -28.51 8.13
C THR A 370 -17.94 -29.03 6.72
N PRO A 371 -18.36 -30.31 6.56
CA PRO A 371 -18.61 -30.88 5.26
C PRO A 371 -19.76 -30.16 4.53
N PRO A 372 -19.68 -30.02 3.19
CA PRO A 372 -20.73 -29.38 2.42
C PRO A 372 -22.02 -30.20 2.46
N ARG A 373 -23.17 -29.53 2.23
CA ARG A 373 -24.46 -30.22 2.14
C ARG A 373 -24.50 -31.15 0.94
N MET A 374 -24.52 -32.46 1.22
CA MET A 374 -24.57 -33.51 0.21
C MET A 374 -25.96 -34.07 0.02
N THR A 375 -26.32 -34.37 -1.24
CA THR A 375 -27.56 -35.12 -1.55
C THR A 375 -27.40 -36.59 -1.17
N ASP A 376 -26.20 -37.16 -1.32
CA ASP A 376 -25.85 -38.49 -0.80
C ASP A 376 -25.40 -38.38 0.67
N ALA A 377 -26.38 -38.25 1.57
CA ALA A 377 -26.11 -38.18 3.01
C ALA A 377 -25.56 -39.50 3.59
N ALA A 378 -25.64 -40.63 2.86
CA ALA A 378 -25.09 -41.89 3.31
C ALA A 378 -23.56 -41.90 3.15
N ALA A 379 -23.04 -41.47 1.99
CA ALA A 379 -21.61 -41.35 1.74
C ALA A 379 -20.92 -40.37 2.71
N ALA A 380 -21.52 -39.18 2.92
CA ALA A 380 -21.00 -38.18 3.85
C ALA A 380 -20.94 -38.71 5.30
N ARG A 381 -22.00 -39.38 5.77
CA ARG A 381 -22.02 -39.99 7.10
C ARG A 381 -21.04 -41.15 7.24
N ALA A 382 -20.89 -41.98 6.22
CA ALA A 382 -19.95 -43.09 6.22
C ALA A 382 -18.51 -42.58 6.35
N PHE A 383 -18.12 -41.64 5.49
CA PHE A 383 -16.80 -40.99 5.54
C PHE A 383 -16.56 -40.28 6.88
N GLY A 384 -17.57 -39.56 7.37
CA GLY A 384 -17.57 -38.88 8.67
C GLY A 384 -17.35 -39.79 9.88
N ARG A 385 -17.66 -41.09 9.78
CA ARG A 385 -17.44 -42.07 10.86
C ARG A 385 -16.11 -42.81 10.79
N TRP A 386 -15.39 -42.70 9.66
CA TRP A 386 -14.10 -43.37 9.52
C TRP A 386 -13.05 -42.78 10.47
N ALA A 387 -12.26 -43.64 11.09
CA ALA A 387 -11.06 -43.21 11.81
C ALA A 387 -10.06 -42.55 10.84
N GLU A 388 -9.24 -41.64 11.36
CA GLU A 388 -8.28 -40.86 10.58
C GLU A 388 -7.34 -41.75 9.74
N ALA A 389 -6.84 -42.84 10.33
CA ALA A 389 -6.00 -43.81 9.63
C ALA A 389 -6.69 -44.41 8.38
N ARG A 390 -8.00 -44.68 8.46
CA ARG A 390 -8.79 -45.22 7.35
C ARG A 390 -8.99 -44.17 6.26
N ARG A 391 -9.29 -42.91 6.61
CA ARG A 391 -9.43 -41.82 5.63
C ARG A 391 -8.13 -41.57 4.87
N ARG A 392 -6.99 -41.53 5.58
CA ARG A 392 -5.67 -41.39 4.97
C ARG A 392 -5.32 -42.57 4.06
N HIS A 393 -5.63 -43.80 4.47
CA HIS A 393 -5.44 -44.97 3.60
C HIS A 393 -6.32 -44.91 2.35
N TRP A 394 -7.59 -44.55 2.51
CA TRP A 394 -8.53 -44.37 1.40
C TRP A 394 -8.04 -43.31 0.41
N LEU A 395 -7.55 -42.17 0.90
CA LEU A 395 -7.05 -41.09 0.05
C LEU A 395 -5.86 -41.56 -0.79
N ARG A 396 -4.93 -42.34 -0.22
CA ARG A 396 -3.81 -42.91 -0.97
C ARG A 396 -4.27 -43.77 -2.16
N LEU A 397 -5.33 -44.55 -1.99
CA LEU A 397 -5.89 -45.37 -3.05
C LEU A 397 -6.69 -44.57 -4.09
N HIS A 398 -7.34 -43.48 -3.68
CA HIS A 398 -8.27 -42.71 -4.51
C HIS A 398 -7.71 -41.34 -4.96
N TYR A 399 -6.44 -41.04 -4.72
CA TYR A 399 -5.85 -39.72 -4.94
C TYR A 399 -6.02 -39.23 -6.38
N ALA A 400 -5.83 -40.10 -7.37
CA ALA A 400 -6.00 -39.74 -8.78
C ALA A 400 -7.44 -39.30 -9.12
N ARG A 401 -8.44 -39.94 -8.49
CA ARG A 401 -9.86 -39.56 -8.66
C ARG A 401 -10.22 -38.29 -7.90
N TYR A 402 -9.63 -38.11 -6.71
CA TYR A 402 -9.74 -36.86 -5.96
C TYR A 402 -9.19 -35.67 -6.78
N ARG A 403 -7.96 -35.78 -7.28
CA ARG A 403 -7.27 -34.74 -8.07
C ARG A 403 -8.03 -34.36 -9.35
N SER A 404 -8.62 -35.35 -10.02
CA SER A 404 -9.37 -35.12 -11.28
C SER A 404 -10.85 -34.81 -11.08
N CYS A 405 -11.32 -34.70 -9.84
CA CYS A 405 -12.73 -34.52 -9.49
C CYS A 405 -13.65 -35.60 -10.09
N THR A 406 -13.20 -36.85 -10.15
CA THR A 406 -13.94 -37.99 -10.71
C THR A 406 -14.51 -38.95 -9.67
N LEU A 407 -14.46 -38.58 -8.38
CA LEU A 407 -15.02 -39.37 -7.27
C LEU A 407 -16.53 -39.61 -7.42
N ARG A 408 -16.99 -40.76 -6.93
CA ARG A 408 -18.39 -41.20 -6.97
C ARG A 408 -18.81 -41.73 -5.60
N GLY A 409 -20.12 -41.78 -5.35
CA GLY A 409 -20.66 -42.31 -4.09
C GLY A 409 -20.22 -43.75 -3.80
N LEU A 410 -20.00 -44.56 -4.84
CA LEU A 410 -19.47 -45.93 -4.71
C LEU A 410 -18.07 -45.98 -4.08
N ASP A 411 -17.23 -44.95 -4.27
CA ASP A 411 -15.89 -44.89 -3.68
C ASP A 411 -15.95 -44.80 -2.13
N PHE A 412 -17.10 -44.46 -1.56
CA PHE A 412 -17.31 -44.33 -0.10
C PHE A 412 -18.04 -45.52 0.53
N ARG A 413 -18.36 -46.57 -0.24
CA ARG A 413 -19.23 -47.70 0.19
C ARG A 413 -18.50 -48.98 0.59
N THR A 414 -17.32 -48.86 1.21
CA THR A 414 -16.47 -49.95 1.76
C THR A 414 -15.47 -50.59 0.79
N VAL A 415 -14.17 -50.51 1.18
CA VAL A 415 -13.22 -51.63 1.16
C VAL A 415 -13.18 -52.19 2.57
#